data_AF-A0ABD0T1A3-F1
#
_entry.id   AF-A0ABD0T1A3-F1
#
_cell.length_a   1.000
_cell.length_b   1.000
_cell.length_c   1.000
_cell.angle_alpha   90.00
_cell.angle_beta   90.00
_cell.angle_gamma   90.00
#
_symmetry.space_group_name_H-M   'P 1'
#
loop_
_entity.id
_entity.type
_entity.pdbx_description
1 polymer ?
#
loop_
_entity_poly.entity_id
_entity_poly.type
_entity_poly.pdbx_seq_one_letter_code
_entity_poly.pdbx_strand_id
1 'polypeptide(L)'
;MGCKIEELEDYILCYIGETNGLYGVGFLIKKIYKPNIVSFNGVSERVAILKLKFGDEPLTLIQTYAPTENATEDEICKFYDDLRNAQEVQDKIVLVMGDFNAKIGQPKKCENLVMGSFGYGKRNERGDRLIKYACEQKLSIMNTFFKKKQSRRWTWISPDQKTKNEIDFIMCNKPSKITNVEVLNKVSFPSDHRLLRASFFLKNPKKSRKTYSSSPKAPRTDEEKSIFIESLRENVTKSLTSPQHSENVQTYYDNYL
;
A
#
# COMPACT_ATOMS: atom_id res chain seq x y z
N MET A 1 -21.52 12.20 -19.05
CA MET A 1 -21.86 12.84 -17.76
C MET A 1 -22.91 12.01 -17.04
N GLY A 2 -22.75 11.84 -15.74
CA GLY A 2 -23.52 10.94 -14.87
C GLY A 2 -22.67 9.78 -14.32
N CYS A 3 -23.30 8.92 -13.52
CA CYS A 3 -22.73 7.65 -13.05
C CYS A 3 -22.96 6.56 -14.11
N LYS A 4 -21.90 5.99 -14.68
CA LYS A 4 -21.97 5.03 -15.79
C LYS A 4 -20.99 3.87 -15.66
N ILE A 5 -21.33 2.77 -16.32
CA ILE A 5 -20.49 1.60 -16.51
C ILE A 5 -20.41 1.34 -18.01
N GLU A 6 -19.20 1.30 -18.56
CA GLU A 6 -18.93 1.11 -19.98
C GLU A 6 -17.99 -0.09 -20.16
N GLU A 7 -18.33 -1.00 -21.08
CA GLU A 7 -17.46 -2.12 -21.44
C GLU A 7 -16.58 -1.75 -22.63
N LEU A 8 -15.28 -1.79 -22.41
CA LEU A 8 -14.24 -1.67 -23.42
C LEU A 8 -13.79 -3.10 -23.84
N GLU A 9 -12.84 -3.17 -24.77
CA GLU A 9 -12.34 -4.44 -25.29
C GLU A 9 -11.82 -5.36 -24.15
N ASP A 10 -10.81 -4.89 -23.41
CA ASP A 10 -10.17 -5.62 -22.32
C ASP A 10 -10.57 -5.16 -20.90
N TYR A 11 -11.36 -4.10 -20.82
CA TYR A 11 -11.63 -3.39 -19.56
C TYR A 11 -13.11 -3.05 -19.36
N ILE A 12 -13.46 -2.78 -18.12
CA ILE A 12 -14.74 -2.21 -17.69
C ILE A 12 -14.41 -0.89 -17.00
N LEU A 13 -14.97 0.20 -17.52
CA LEU A 13 -14.84 1.54 -16.99
C LEU A 13 -16.10 1.87 -16.17
N CYS A 14 -15.95 2.03 -14.87
CA CYS A 14 -17.01 2.52 -13.99
C CYS A 14 -16.63 3.94 -13.54
N TYR A 15 -17.46 4.94 -13.81
CA TYR A 15 -17.12 6.32 -13.46
C TYR A 15 -18.34 7.15 -13.07
N ILE A 16 -18.09 8.20 -12.29
CA ILE A 16 -19.03 9.28 -12.01
C ILE A 16 -18.36 10.60 -12.36
N GLY A 17 -19.07 11.45 -13.08
CA GLY A 17 -18.68 12.80 -13.43
C GLY A 17 -19.82 13.46 -14.18
N GLU A 18 -20.35 14.54 -13.63
CA GLU A 18 -21.53 15.27 -14.08
C GLU A 18 -21.16 16.62 -14.67
N THR A 19 -20.16 17.29 -14.10
CA THR A 19 -19.68 18.59 -14.51
C THR A 19 -18.65 18.44 -15.62
N ASN A 20 -18.94 19.00 -16.80
CA ASN A 20 -18.03 18.93 -17.95
C ASN A 20 -16.67 19.54 -17.65
N GLY A 21 -15.61 18.75 -17.86
CA GLY A 21 -14.22 19.20 -17.72
C GLY A 21 -13.76 19.42 -16.27
N LEU A 22 -14.60 19.09 -15.28
CA LEU A 22 -14.26 19.25 -13.86
C LEU A 22 -14.51 17.93 -13.12
N TYR A 23 -13.66 17.69 -12.12
CA TYR A 23 -13.80 16.56 -11.19
C TYR A 23 -13.82 15.20 -11.92
N GLY A 24 -14.58 14.26 -11.36
CA GLY A 24 -14.78 12.93 -11.89
C GLY A 24 -13.82 11.93 -11.26
N VAL A 25 -14.38 10.78 -10.89
CA VAL A 25 -13.61 9.64 -10.38
C VAL A 25 -14.15 8.35 -10.96
N GLY A 26 -13.29 7.34 -11.06
CA GLY A 26 -13.69 6.06 -11.61
C GLY A 26 -12.68 4.96 -11.40
N PHE A 27 -13.08 3.78 -11.86
CA PHE A 27 -12.31 2.55 -11.82
C PHE A 27 -12.21 1.99 -13.23
N LEU A 28 -10.99 1.63 -13.63
CA LEU A 28 -10.75 0.85 -14.83
C LEU A 28 -10.36 -0.57 -14.40
N ILE A 29 -11.22 -1.54 -14.70
CA ILE A 29 -11.15 -2.91 -14.19
C ILE A 29 -10.89 -3.85 -15.36
N LYS A 30 -9.94 -4.77 -15.24
CA LYS A 30 -9.75 -5.80 -16.29
C LYS A 30 -11.00 -6.67 -16.39
N LYS A 31 -11.43 -6.96 -17.62
CA LYS A 31 -12.67 -7.70 -17.92
C LYS A 31 -12.70 -9.11 -17.32
N ILE A 32 -11.54 -9.73 -17.10
CA ILE A 32 -11.40 -11.01 -16.37
C ILE A 32 -12.02 -10.97 -14.96
N TYR A 33 -12.10 -9.79 -14.33
CA TYR A 33 -12.68 -9.60 -13.00
C TYR A 33 -14.15 -9.17 -13.03
N LYS A 34 -14.79 -9.14 -14.21
CA LYS A 34 -16.23 -8.85 -14.34
C LYS A 34 -17.09 -9.69 -13.39
N PRO A 35 -16.87 -11.01 -13.23
CA PRO A 35 -17.66 -11.83 -12.30
C PRO A 35 -17.45 -11.48 -10.82
N ASN A 36 -16.37 -10.75 -10.50
CA ASN A 36 -16.06 -10.33 -9.14
C ASN A 36 -16.72 -8.98 -8.80
N ILE A 37 -17.23 -8.23 -9.77
CA ILE A 37 -17.89 -6.94 -9.54
C ILE A 37 -19.25 -7.19 -8.90
N VAL A 38 -19.44 -6.66 -7.69
CA VAL A 38 -20.71 -6.74 -6.95
C VAL A 38 -21.57 -5.52 -7.23
N SER A 39 -20.97 -4.33 -7.11
CA SER A 39 -21.66 -3.06 -7.38
C SER A 39 -20.67 -1.92 -7.60
N PHE A 40 -21.15 -0.89 -8.28
CA PHE A 40 -20.49 0.41 -8.40
C PHE A 40 -21.50 1.49 -8.01
N ASN A 41 -21.06 2.46 -7.20
CA ASN A 41 -21.90 3.57 -6.74
C ASN A 41 -21.06 4.85 -6.68
N GLY A 42 -21.50 5.90 -7.38
CA GLY A 42 -20.95 7.24 -7.20
C GLY A 42 -21.67 7.98 -6.08
N VAL A 43 -20.94 8.38 -5.04
CA VAL A 43 -21.49 9.17 -3.92
C VAL A 43 -21.55 10.65 -4.29
N SER A 44 -20.49 11.13 -4.94
CA SER A 44 -20.40 12.44 -5.57
C SER A 44 -19.39 12.39 -6.71
N GLU A 45 -19.24 13.48 -7.47
CA GLU A 45 -18.22 13.58 -8.52
C GLU A 45 -16.77 13.41 -8.02
N ARG A 46 -16.58 13.41 -6.70
CA ARG A 46 -15.30 13.29 -6.02
C ARG A 46 -15.13 11.98 -5.26
N VAL A 47 -16.18 11.19 -5.06
CA VAL A 47 -16.14 9.95 -4.27
C VAL A 47 -16.94 8.86 -4.97
N ALA A 48 -16.28 7.75 -5.29
CA ALA A 48 -16.93 6.58 -5.87
C ALA A 48 -16.53 5.30 -5.15
N ILE A 49 -17.47 4.35 -5.12
CA ILE A 49 -17.36 3.07 -4.44
C ILE A 49 -17.46 1.96 -5.46
N LEU A 50 -16.52 1.02 -5.43
CA LEU A 50 -16.56 -0.22 -6.17
C LEU A 50 -16.47 -1.38 -5.18
N LYS A 51 -17.47 -2.24 -5.17
CA LYS A 51 -17.47 -3.48 -4.39
C LYS A 51 -17.07 -4.65 -5.27
N LEU A 52 -16.06 -5.38 -4.81
CA LEU A 52 -15.56 -6.61 -5.42
C LEU A 52 -15.71 -7.77 -4.43
N LYS A 53 -15.87 -8.99 -4.93
CA LYS A 53 -15.88 -10.21 -4.11
C LYS A 53 -14.97 -11.26 -4.71
N PHE A 54 -13.98 -11.70 -3.93
CA PHE A 54 -13.04 -12.76 -4.32
C PHE A 54 -13.20 -13.96 -3.38
N GLY A 55 -13.94 -14.99 -3.82
CA GLY A 55 -14.37 -16.06 -2.92
C GLY A 55 -15.23 -15.50 -1.79
N ASP A 56 -14.86 -15.77 -0.54
CA ASP A 56 -15.58 -15.28 0.65
C ASP A 56 -15.03 -13.95 1.20
N GLU A 57 -14.19 -13.26 0.44
CA GLU A 57 -13.61 -11.98 0.85
C GLU A 57 -14.24 -10.82 0.07
N PRO A 58 -15.24 -10.14 0.66
CA PRO A 58 -15.75 -8.91 0.11
C PRO A 58 -14.75 -7.77 0.33
N LEU A 59 -14.57 -6.95 -0.70
CA LEU A 59 -13.62 -5.86 -0.77
C LEU A 59 -14.34 -4.61 -1.27
N THR A 60 -14.30 -3.55 -0.46
CA THR A 60 -14.73 -2.21 -0.88
C THR A 60 -13.52 -1.39 -1.31
N LEU A 61 -13.56 -0.86 -2.52
CA LEU A 61 -12.63 0.14 -3.03
C LEU A 61 -13.34 1.49 -3.07
N ILE A 62 -12.75 2.51 -2.45
CA ILE A 62 -13.23 3.89 -2.49
C ILE A 62 -12.20 4.71 -3.23
N GLN A 63 -12.57 5.28 -4.37
CA GLN A 63 -11.75 6.21 -5.14
C GLN A 63 -12.19 7.63 -4.82
N THR A 64 -11.22 8.52 -4.59
CA THR A 64 -11.49 9.88 -4.17
C THR A 64 -10.64 10.94 -4.87
N TYR A 65 -11.18 12.14 -4.98
CA TYR A 65 -10.49 13.34 -5.44
C TYR A 65 -10.86 14.54 -4.56
N ALA A 66 -9.99 14.90 -3.64
CA ALA A 66 -10.24 15.97 -2.68
C ALA A 66 -10.31 17.35 -3.35
N PRO A 67 -11.11 18.29 -2.79
CA PRO A 67 -11.13 19.68 -3.24
C PRO A 67 -9.73 20.31 -3.24
N THR A 68 -9.49 21.26 -4.15
CA THR A 68 -8.20 21.94 -4.30
C THR A 68 -7.94 22.94 -3.17
N GLU A 69 -6.79 23.62 -3.20
CA GLU A 69 -6.42 24.64 -2.19
C GLU A 69 -7.40 25.82 -2.14
N ASN A 70 -8.02 26.19 -3.26
CA ASN A 70 -9.02 27.27 -3.33
C ASN A 70 -10.44 26.87 -2.88
N ALA A 71 -10.63 25.63 -2.41
CA ALA A 71 -11.93 25.15 -2.00
C ALA A 71 -12.41 25.82 -0.71
N THR A 72 -13.70 26.04 -0.58
CA THR A 72 -14.30 26.57 0.64
C THR A 72 -14.30 25.52 1.75
N GLU A 73 -14.42 25.96 3.00
CA GLU A 73 -14.55 25.03 4.13
C GLU A 73 -15.78 24.12 4.00
N ASP A 74 -16.87 24.63 3.43
CA ASP A 74 -18.08 23.84 3.17
C ASP A 74 -17.83 22.71 2.15
N GLU A 75 -17.08 22.99 1.08
CA GLU A 75 -16.69 21.97 0.09
C GLU A 75 -15.80 20.89 0.71
N ILE A 76 -14.87 21.29 1.60
CA ILE A 76 -14.00 20.36 2.31
C ILE A 76 -14.82 19.51 3.30
N CYS A 77 -15.73 20.12 4.06
CA CYS A 77 -16.62 19.40 4.98
C CYS A 77 -17.47 18.38 4.24
N LYS A 78 -18.15 18.82 3.16
CA LYS A 78 -18.94 17.94 2.30
C LYS A 78 -18.14 16.76 1.76
N PHE A 79 -16.90 16.99 1.33
CA PHE A 79 -16.02 15.93 0.86
C PHE A 79 -15.78 14.85 1.93
N TYR A 80 -15.50 15.26 3.17
CA TYR A 80 -15.30 14.32 4.27
C TYR A 80 -16.59 13.65 4.72
N ASP A 81 -17.75 14.31 4.59
CA ASP A 81 -19.06 13.68 4.80
C ASP A 81 -19.33 12.60 3.75
N ASP A 82 -19.10 12.89 2.46
CA ASP A 82 -19.24 11.92 1.37
C ASP A 82 -18.32 10.70 1.60
N LEU A 83 -17.09 10.91 2.06
CA LEU A 83 -16.15 9.83 2.43
C LEU A 83 -16.67 8.99 3.61
N ARG A 84 -17.23 9.61 4.64
CA ARG A 84 -17.82 8.89 5.78
C ARG A 84 -19.01 8.05 5.34
N ASN A 85 -19.93 8.64 4.57
CA ASN A 85 -21.09 7.95 4.01
C ASN A 85 -20.65 6.75 3.15
N ALA A 86 -19.59 6.91 2.35
CA ALA A 86 -19.04 5.82 1.56
C ALA A 86 -18.51 4.65 2.40
N GLN A 87 -18.04 4.92 3.61
CA GLN A 87 -17.53 3.91 4.53
C GLN A 87 -18.59 3.24 5.39
N GLU A 88 -19.78 3.82 5.55
CA GLU A 88 -20.89 3.18 6.27
C GLU A 88 -21.30 1.86 5.61
N VAL A 89 -21.21 1.79 4.29
CA VAL A 89 -21.52 0.61 3.49
C VAL A 89 -20.30 -0.28 3.23
N GLN A 90 -19.15 -0.06 3.90
CA GLN A 90 -17.93 -0.79 3.61
C GLN A 90 -18.02 -2.27 4.02
N ASP A 91 -17.31 -3.11 3.28
CA ASP A 91 -17.12 -4.52 3.59
C ASP A 91 -15.98 -4.70 4.62
N LYS A 92 -15.72 -5.97 4.98
CA LYS A 92 -14.67 -6.34 5.95
C LYS A 92 -13.29 -5.78 5.58
N ILE A 93 -13.00 -5.65 4.29
CA ILE A 93 -11.75 -5.09 3.76
C ILE A 93 -12.12 -3.83 3.00
N VAL A 94 -11.51 -2.71 3.35
CA VAL A 94 -11.64 -1.45 2.63
C VAL A 94 -10.28 -0.92 2.20
N LEU A 95 -10.22 -0.41 0.97
CA LEU A 95 -9.13 0.43 0.49
C LEU A 95 -9.73 1.77 0.08
N VAL A 96 -9.18 2.86 0.63
CA VAL A 96 -9.50 4.22 0.21
C VAL A 96 -8.29 4.77 -0.51
N MET A 97 -8.45 5.22 -1.75
CA MET A 97 -7.35 5.64 -2.60
C MET A 97 -7.71 6.86 -3.44
N GLY A 98 -6.70 7.62 -3.84
CA GLY A 98 -6.86 8.77 -4.72
C GLY A 98 -6.01 9.95 -4.28
N ASP A 99 -6.34 11.11 -4.84
CA ASP A 99 -5.68 12.38 -4.54
C ASP A 99 -6.42 13.08 -3.39
N PHE A 100 -5.70 13.34 -2.31
CA PHE A 100 -6.24 13.99 -1.12
C PHE A 100 -5.88 15.48 -1.03
N ASN A 101 -5.08 16.00 -1.96
CA ASN A 101 -4.56 17.37 -1.90
C ASN A 101 -3.99 17.72 -0.51
N ALA A 102 -3.29 16.76 0.12
CA ALA A 102 -2.84 16.83 1.51
C ALA A 102 -1.37 16.40 1.64
N LYS A 103 -0.61 17.09 2.50
CA LYS A 103 0.78 16.73 2.82
C LYS A 103 0.82 16.22 4.25
N ILE A 104 1.03 14.92 4.44
CA ILE A 104 0.97 14.29 5.78
C ILE A 104 2.28 14.41 6.57
N GLY A 105 3.40 14.72 5.91
CA GLY A 105 4.69 14.91 6.59
C GLY A 105 5.26 13.63 7.21
N GLN A 106 6.19 13.82 8.15
CA GLN A 106 6.68 12.73 9.01
C GLN A 106 5.66 12.36 10.09
N PRO A 107 5.59 11.07 10.50
CA PRO A 107 4.70 10.64 11.58
C PRO A 107 5.11 11.26 12.92
N LYS A 108 4.12 11.63 13.74
CA LYS A 108 4.30 12.01 15.15
C LYS A 108 4.27 10.74 16.02
N LYS A 109 4.80 10.83 17.25
CA LYS A 109 4.91 9.67 18.18
C LYS A 109 3.58 8.95 18.44
N CYS A 110 2.46 9.66 18.46
CA CYS A 110 1.12 9.12 18.73
C CYS A 110 0.40 8.57 17.49
N GLU A 111 1.01 8.59 16.31
CA GLU A 111 0.34 8.27 15.03
C GLU A 111 0.70 6.88 14.51
N ASN A 112 1.37 6.04 15.31
CA ASN A 112 1.81 4.70 14.92
C ASN A 112 0.67 3.73 14.53
N LEU A 113 -0.58 4.03 14.93
CA LEU A 113 -1.77 3.27 14.52
C LEU A 113 -2.21 3.58 13.08
N VAL A 114 -1.89 4.78 12.58
CA VAL A 114 -2.36 5.31 11.29
C VAL A 114 -1.21 5.41 10.29
N MET A 115 -0.01 5.75 10.74
CA MET A 115 1.17 5.99 9.91
C MET A 115 2.32 5.06 10.33
N GLY A 116 3.04 4.56 9.34
CA GLY A 116 4.34 3.94 9.50
C GLY A 116 5.48 4.96 9.56
N SER A 117 6.70 4.47 9.77
CA SER A 117 7.88 5.29 10.04
C SER A 117 8.41 6.12 8.85
N PHE A 118 7.85 5.95 7.66
CA PHE A 118 8.38 6.56 6.43
C PHE A 118 7.44 7.64 5.89
N GLY A 119 7.14 8.69 6.67
CA GLY A 119 6.43 9.87 6.15
C GLY A 119 7.24 10.65 5.11
N TYR A 120 6.63 11.60 4.40
CA TYR A 120 7.29 12.44 3.38
C TYR A 120 6.99 13.92 3.56
N GLY A 121 8.04 14.74 3.47
CA GLY A 121 7.92 16.20 3.45
C GLY A 121 7.47 16.81 4.78
N LYS A 122 6.94 18.03 4.70
CA LYS A 122 6.36 18.79 5.83
C LYS A 122 4.85 18.69 5.79
N ARG A 123 4.23 18.53 6.97
CA ARG A 123 2.78 18.46 7.11
C ARG A 123 2.11 19.81 6.87
N ASN A 124 0.95 19.81 6.20
CA ASN A 124 0.03 20.94 6.15
C ASN A 124 -1.28 20.63 6.90
N GLU A 125 -2.15 21.64 7.07
CA GLU A 125 -3.43 21.48 7.79
C GLU A 125 -4.31 20.37 7.21
N ARG A 126 -4.35 20.28 5.86
CA ARG A 126 -5.08 19.21 5.15
C ARG A 126 -4.52 17.83 5.48
N GLY A 127 -3.22 17.72 5.72
CA GLY A 127 -2.56 16.52 6.21
C GLY A 127 -2.99 16.13 7.62
N ASP A 128 -3.15 17.09 8.54
CA ASP A 128 -3.70 16.81 9.87
C ASP A 128 -5.17 16.34 9.78
N ARG A 129 -5.99 16.96 8.91
CA ARG A 129 -7.38 16.51 8.66
C ARG A 129 -7.43 15.08 8.10
N LEU A 130 -6.57 14.75 7.13
CA LEU A 130 -6.49 13.41 6.55
C LEU A 130 -6.10 12.35 7.59
N ILE A 131 -5.12 12.65 8.45
CA ILE A 131 -4.68 11.74 9.51
C ILE A 131 -5.79 11.54 10.54
N LYS A 132 -6.51 12.61 10.92
CA LYS A 132 -7.66 12.54 11.82
C LYS A 132 -8.75 11.63 11.23
N TYR A 133 -9.14 11.85 9.98
CA TYR A 133 -10.10 11.00 9.27
C TYR A 133 -9.63 9.52 9.24
N ALA A 134 -8.37 9.27 8.88
CA ALA A 134 -7.83 7.92 8.84
C ALA A 134 -7.85 7.25 10.23
N CYS A 135 -7.57 8.01 11.29
CA CYS A 135 -7.68 7.52 12.67
C CYS A 135 -9.12 7.14 13.05
N GLU A 136 -10.08 8.04 12.80
CA GLU A 136 -11.51 7.82 13.08
C GLU A 136 -12.04 6.58 12.36
N GLN A 137 -11.58 6.36 11.13
CA GLN A 137 -12.03 5.28 10.26
C GLN A 137 -11.18 4.01 10.35
N LYS A 138 -10.22 3.98 11.30
CA LYS A 138 -9.32 2.83 11.55
C LYS A 138 -8.56 2.40 10.29
N LEU A 139 -8.11 3.38 9.50
CA LEU A 139 -7.33 3.21 8.29
C LEU A 139 -5.85 3.48 8.56
N SER A 140 -4.99 2.67 7.96
CA SER A 140 -3.55 2.92 7.91
C SER A 140 -3.16 3.54 6.56
N ILE A 141 -2.39 4.64 6.56
CA ILE A 141 -1.87 5.32 5.36
C ILE A 141 -0.68 4.54 4.84
N MET A 142 -0.91 3.65 3.89
CA MET A 142 0.01 2.59 3.51
C MET A 142 1.31 3.10 2.89
N ASN A 143 1.30 4.27 2.23
CA ASN A 143 2.50 4.92 1.68
C ASN A 143 3.62 5.06 2.74
N THR A 144 3.26 5.20 4.02
CA THR A 144 4.20 5.46 5.11
C THR A 144 4.81 4.20 5.73
N PHE A 145 4.35 3.02 5.34
CA PHE A 145 4.83 1.73 5.89
C PHE A 145 5.98 1.12 5.09
N PHE A 146 6.24 1.61 3.88
CA PHE A 146 7.26 1.07 2.98
C PHE A 146 8.39 2.07 2.77
N LYS A 147 9.62 1.67 3.10
CA LYS A 147 10.80 2.50 2.85
C LYS A 147 11.03 2.65 1.35
N LYS A 148 10.96 3.88 0.85
CA LYS A 148 11.27 4.24 -0.55
C LYS A 148 12.28 5.39 -0.59
N LYS A 149 13.06 5.46 -1.67
CA LYS A 149 13.96 6.60 -1.93
C LYS A 149 13.12 7.86 -2.10
N GLN A 150 13.53 8.98 -1.50
CA GLN A 150 12.78 10.24 -1.51
C GLN A 150 12.41 10.72 -2.92
N SER A 151 13.34 10.61 -3.88
CA SER A 151 13.13 10.98 -5.29
C SER A 151 12.03 10.16 -5.99
N ARG A 152 11.68 8.99 -5.44
CA ARG A 152 10.68 8.05 -5.99
C ARG A 152 9.32 8.12 -5.31
N ARG A 153 9.06 9.14 -4.48
CA ARG A 153 7.83 9.23 -3.66
C ARG A 153 6.82 10.27 -4.09
N TRP A 154 7.26 11.37 -4.72
CA TRP A 154 6.32 12.41 -5.14
C TRP A 154 5.27 11.84 -6.10
N THR A 155 4.02 12.25 -5.94
CA THR A 155 2.93 11.81 -6.81
C THR A 155 2.39 12.96 -7.65
N TRP A 156 2.77 14.20 -7.32
CA TRP A 156 2.40 15.40 -8.07
C TRP A 156 3.60 16.35 -8.21
N ILE A 157 3.67 17.04 -9.34
CA ILE A 157 4.62 18.13 -9.62
C ILE A 157 3.89 19.42 -10.01
N SER A 158 4.33 20.56 -9.50
CA SER A 158 3.72 21.85 -9.83
C SER A 158 3.90 22.23 -11.30
N PRO A 159 3.03 23.07 -11.87
CA PRO A 159 3.14 23.52 -13.26
C PRO A 159 4.49 24.18 -13.61
N ASP A 160 5.13 24.84 -12.63
CA ASP A 160 6.46 25.43 -12.79
C ASP A 160 7.62 24.42 -12.74
N GLN A 161 7.31 23.13 -12.57
CA GLN A 161 8.22 21.98 -12.48
C GLN A 161 9.21 22.02 -11.30
N LYS A 162 9.00 22.89 -10.30
CA LYS A 162 9.91 23.05 -9.17
C LYS A 162 9.49 22.26 -7.93
N THR A 163 8.20 22.24 -7.64
CA THR A 163 7.67 21.67 -6.39
C THR A 163 7.13 20.27 -6.62
N LYS A 164 7.58 19.32 -5.79
CA LYS A 164 7.18 17.90 -5.85
C LYS A 164 6.57 17.48 -4.53
N ASN A 165 5.33 17.02 -4.54
CA ASN A 165 4.60 16.59 -3.33
C ASN A 165 4.12 15.14 -3.45
N GLU A 166 3.95 14.47 -2.30
CA GLU A 166 3.21 13.22 -2.18
C GLU A 166 1.82 13.60 -1.65
N ILE A 167 0.81 13.56 -2.52
CA ILE A 167 -0.58 13.96 -2.21
C ILE A 167 -1.60 12.86 -2.56
N ASP A 168 -1.17 11.86 -3.31
CA ASP A 168 -1.95 10.66 -3.61
C ASP A 168 -1.62 9.58 -2.58
N PHE A 169 -2.66 8.99 -1.98
CA PHE A 169 -2.50 8.00 -0.91
C PHE A 169 -3.35 6.77 -1.14
N ILE A 170 -2.88 5.65 -0.61
CA ILE A 170 -3.66 4.42 -0.46
C ILE A 170 -3.75 4.12 1.04
N MET A 171 -4.98 4.01 1.54
CA MET A 171 -5.30 3.72 2.92
C MET A 171 -6.03 2.37 3.03
N CYS A 172 -5.78 1.62 4.10
CA CYS A 172 -6.42 0.31 4.28
C CYS A 172 -6.69 -0.01 5.76
N ASN A 173 -7.82 -0.64 6.06
CA ASN A 173 -8.16 -1.12 7.40
C ASN A 173 -7.47 -2.47 7.76
N LYS A 174 -6.87 -3.14 6.77
CA LYS A 174 -6.13 -4.41 6.91
C LYS A 174 -4.71 -4.25 6.34
N PRO A 175 -3.82 -3.49 7.01
CA PRO A 175 -2.48 -3.21 6.50
C PRO A 175 -1.66 -4.48 6.22
N SER A 176 -1.93 -5.59 6.94
CA SER A 176 -1.27 -6.88 6.71
C SER A 176 -1.54 -7.52 5.34
N LYS A 177 -2.57 -7.08 4.61
CA LYS A 177 -2.86 -7.53 3.24
C LYS A 177 -2.11 -6.77 2.16
N ILE A 178 -1.51 -5.62 2.51
CA ILE A 178 -0.73 -4.80 1.59
C ILE A 178 0.73 -5.23 1.70
N THR A 179 1.33 -5.66 0.58
CA THR A 179 2.72 -6.14 0.56
C THR A 179 3.71 -5.10 0.08
N ASN A 180 3.24 -4.09 -0.65
CA ASN A 180 4.06 -3.00 -1.17
C ASN A 180 3.17 -1.83 -1.58
N VAL A 181 3.67 -0.60 -1.41
CA VAL A 181 3.12 0.61 -2.01
C VAL A 181 4.26 1.40 -2.65
N GLU A 182 4.11 1.80 -3.92
CA GLU A 182 5.14 2.56 -4.61
C GLU A 182 4.62 3.38 -5.78
N VAL A 183 5.35 4.45 -6.10
CA VAL A 183 5.12 5.26 -7.29
C VAL A 183 5.82 4.62 -8.50
N LEU A 184 5.10 4.51 -9.62
CA LEU A 184 5.63 4.01 -10.87
C LEU A 184 6.43 5.12 -11.57
N ASN A 185 7.75 4.96 -11.62
CA ASN A 185 8.67 5.98 -12.14
C ASN A 185 8.97 5.82 -13.64
N LYS A 186 8.63 4.68 -14.24
CA LYS A 186 8.97 4.33 -15.63
C LYS A 186 7.76 4.35 -16.57
N VAL A 187 6.65 4.92 -16.14
CA VAL A 187 5.45 5.08 -16.96
C VAL A 187 5.40 6.56 -17.35
N SER A 188 5.57 6.84 -18.64
CA SER A 188 5.33 8.18 -19.18
C SER A 188 3.83 8.33 -19.39
N PHE A 189 3.22 9.27 -18.67
CA PHE A 189 1.82 9.63 -18.81
C PHE A 189 1.76 11.16 -18.84
N PRO A 190 0.97 11.78 -19.74
CA PRO A 190 0.89 13.24 -19.88
C PRO A 190 0.05 13.87 -18.77
N SER A 191 0.47 13.67 -17.52
CA SER A 191 -0.10 14.29 -16.33
C SER A 191 1.02 14.82 -15.45
N ASP A 192 0.69 15.87 -14.69
CA ASP A 192 1.45 16.34 -13.55
C ASP A 192 1.45 15.35 -12.36
N HIS A 193 0.59 14.32 -12.40
CA HIS A 193 0.60 13.22 -11.45
C HIS A 193 1.37 11.97 -11.94
N ARG A 194 1.89 11.20 -10.98
CA ARG A 194 2.47 9.87 -11.19
C ARG A 194 1.60 8.79 -10.56
N LEU A 195 1.51 7.66 -11.25
CA LEU A 195 0.75 6.50 -10.79
C LEU A 195 1.29 5.94 -9.47
N LEU A 196 0.43 5.87 -8.46
CA LEU A 196 0.66 5.17 -7.21
C LEU A 196 0.09 3.74 -7.30
N ARG A 197 0.90 2.74 -6.95
CA ARG A 197 0.53 1.32 -6.99
C ARG A 197 0.60 0.71 -5.61
N ALA A 198 -0.47 0.05 -5.18
CA ALA A 198 -0.43 -0.93 -4.10
C ALA A 198 -0.42 -2.36 -4.65
N SER A 199 0.33 -3.24 -3.99
CA SER A 199 0.25 -4.69 -4.16
C SER A 199 -0.56 -5.25 -3.00
N PHE A 200 -1.66 -5.92 -3.33
CA PHE A 200 -2.66 -6.39 -2.38
C PHE A 200 -2.80 -7.90 -2.47
N PHE A 201 -2.88 -8.57 -1.33
CA PHE A 201 -3.10 -10.01 -1.24
C PHE A 201 -4.45 -10.34 -0.61
N LEU A 202 -5.29 -11.03 -1.37
CA LEU A 202 -6.63 -11.44 -0.93
C LEU A 202 -6.51 -12.67 -0.03
N LYS A 203 -6.04 -13.81 -0.53
CA LYS A 203 -5.87 -15.00 0.32
C LYS A 203 -4.78 -14.75 1.38
N ASN A 204 -4.84 -15.33 2.58
CA ASN A 204 -3.65 -15.33 3.44
C ASN A 204 -2.60 -16.24 2.81
N PRO A 205 -1.29 -15.92 2.87
CA PRO A 205 -0.31 -16.93 2.60
C PRO A 205 -0.49 -17.88 3.77
N LYS A 206 -0.69 -19.18 3.52
CA LYS A 206 -0.40 -20.15 4.55
C LYS A 206 1.08 -19.90 4.88
N LYS A 207 1.37 -19.08 5.88
CA LYS A 207 2.66 -19.13 6.55
C LYS A 207 2.67 -20.54 7.06
N SER A 208 3.37 -21.43 6.36
CA SER A 208 3.86 -22.64 6.99
C SER A 208 4.47 -22.13 8.28
N ARG A 209 3.82 -22.40 9.41
CA ARG A 209 4.57 -22.52 10.63
C ARG A 209 5.50 -23.67 10.30
N LYS A 210 6.77 -23.36 9.99
CA LYS A 210 7.81 -24.22 10.54
C LYS A 210 7.53 -24.19 12.04
N THR A 211 6.76 -25.16 12.51
CA THR A 211 6.76 -25.50 13.92
C THR A 211 8.20 -25.87 14.17
N TYR A 212 8.99 -24.92 14.68
CA TYR A 212 10.10 -25.29 15.55
C TYR A 212 9.45 -25.82 16.82
N SER A 213 8.86 -27.01 16.73
CA SER A 213 8.44 -27.77 17.90
C SER A 213 9.68 -28.45 18.44
N SER A 214 10.23 -27.80 19.46
CA SER A 214 11.22 -28.20 20.45
C SER A 214 12.34 -27.16 20.48
N SER A 215 12.28 -26.28 21.48
CA SER A 215 13.51 -25.80 22.09
C SER A 215 14.38 -27.04 22.35
N PRO A 216 15.66 -27.06 21.90
CA PRO A 216 16.55 -28.17 22.20
C PRO A 216 16.54 -28.41 23.72
N LYS A 217 16.22 -29.63 24.16
CA LYS A 217 16.35 -29.96 25.58
C LYS A 217 17.83 -29.91 25.92
N ALA A 218 18.21 -29.07 26.87
CA ALA A 218 19.58 -29.06 27.39
C ALA A 218 19.93 -30.47 27.95
N PRO A 219 21.16 -30.96 27.73
CA PRO A 219 21.64 -32.22 28.32
C PRO A 219 21.42 -32.22 29.83
N ARG A 220 20.80 -33.27 30.37
CA ARG A 220 20.43 -33.35 31.80
C ARG A 220 21.33 -34.30 32.58
N THR A 221 21.88 -35.32 31.94
CA THR A 221 22.82 -36.26 32.56
C THR A 221 24.27 -35.95 32.20
N ASP A 222 25.22 -36.46 32.97
CA ASP A 222 26.64 -36.20 32.72
C ASP A 222 27.17 -36.95 31.49
N GLU A 223 26.57 -38.09 31.14
CA GLU A 223 26.80 -38.78 29.87
C GLU A 223 26.31 -37.93 28.67
N GLU A 224 25.10 -37.38 28.74
CA GLU A 224 24.55 -36.52 27.67
C GLU A 224 25.40 -35.25 27.49
N LYS A 225 25.89 -34.65 28.58
CA LYS A 225 26.78 -33.49 28.53
C LYS A 225 28.12 -33.85 27.87
N SER A 226 28.66 -35.03 28.17
CA SER A 226 29.94 -35.48 27.63
C SER A 226 29.86 -35.68 26.12
N ILE A 227 28.82 -36.37 25.63
CA ILE A 227 28.55 -36.56 24.20
C ILE A 227 28.36 -35.21 23.49
N PHE A 228 27.64 -34.28 24.12
CA PHE A 228 27.43 -32.96 23.55
C PHE A 228 28.73 -32.16 23.42
N ILE A 229 29.57 -32.16 24.46
CA ILE A 229 30.88 -31.48 24.45
C ILE A 229 31.81 -32.09 23.39
N GLU A 230 31.80 -33.41 23.23
CA GLU A 230 32.61 -34.09 22.23
C GLU A 230 32.17 -33.70 20.80
N SER A 231 30.86 -33.64 20.54
CA SER A 231 30.33 -33.16 19.25
C SER A 231 30.69 -31.70 18.95
N LEU A 232 30.74 -30.84 19.98
CA LEU A 232 31.17 -29.45 19.83
C LEU A 232 32.66 -29.36 19.46
N ARG A 233 33.50 -30.17 20.10
CA ARG A 233 34.94 -30.22 19.78
C ARG A 233 35.18 -30.69 18.35
N GLU A 234 34.48 -31.73 17.90
CA GLU A 234 34.57 -32.19 16.51
C GLU A 234 34.15 -31.11 15.51
N ASN A 235 33.05 -30.41 15.77
CA ASN A 235 32.54 -29.37 14.87
C ASN A 235 33.46 -28.15 14.81
N VAL A 236 34.04 -27.73 15.95
CA VAL A 236 35.06 -26.67 15.98
C VAL A 236 36.31 -27.09 15.21
N THR A 237 36.74 -28.34 15.35
CA THR A 237 37.91 -28.89 14.65
C THR A 237 37.67 -29.00 13.14
N LYS A 238 36.46 -29.40 12.71
CA LYS A 238 36.04 -29.39 11.29
C LYS A 238 36.00 -27.98 10.71
N SER A 239 35.57 -26.99 11.49
CA SER A 239 35.56 -25.57 11.06
C SER A 239 36.99 -25.03 10.87
N LEU A 240 37.92 -25.42 11.75
CA LEU A 240 39.32 -25.00 11.71
C LEU A 240 40.18 -25.72 10.65
N THR A 241 39.74 -26.88 10.16
CA THR A 241 40.48 -27.69 9.17
C THR A 241 39.95 -27.58 7.74
N SER A 242 38.91 -26.76 7.50
CA SER A 242 38.50 -26.44 6.14
C SER A 242 39.58 -25.60 5.42
N PRO A 243 40.14 -26.04 4.28
CA PRO A 243 41.14 -25.26 3.55
C PRO A 243 40.55 -23.92 3.08
N GLN A 244 41.29 -22.84 3.27
CA GLN A 244 41.08 -21.60 2.51
C GLN A 244 41.30 -21.88 1.02
N HIS A 245 40.26 -22.34 0.34
CA HIS A 245 40.18 -22.31 -1.11
C HIS A 245 38.80 -21.80 -1.53
N SER A 246 38.74 -20.51 -1.78
CA SER A 246 37.81 -19.92 -2.73
C SER A 246 38.49 -18.68 -3.29
N GLU A 247 39.05 -18.77 -4.49
CA GLU A 247 38.32 -18.35 -5.70
C GLU A 247 37.74 -16.95 -5.48
N ASN A 248 38.52 -15.96 -5.90
CA ASN A 248 38.02 -14.60 -6.01
C ASN A 248 36.88 -14.57 -7.03
N VAL A 249 35.90 -13.67 -6.82
CA VAL A 249 34.68 -13.49 -7.64
C VAL A 249 34.94 -13.39 -9.15
N GLN A 250 36.18 -13.11 -9.55
CA GLN A 250 36.61 -13.01 -10.95
C GLN A 250 36.58 -14.36 -11.69
N THR A 251 36.95 -15.48 -11.06
CA THR A 251 37.00 -16.79 -11.75
C THR A 251 35.63 -17.34 -12.14
N TYR A 252 34.55 -16.82 -11.52
CA TYR A 252 33.19 -17.22 -11.87
C TYR A 252 32.69 -16.58 -13.19
N TYR A 253 33.20 -15.40 -13.56
CA TYR A 253 32.73 -14.67 -14.75
C TYR A 253 33.52 -14.99 -16.02
N ASP A 254 34.75 -15.48 -15.91
CA ASP A 254 35.60 -15.78 -17.07
C ASP A 254 35.23 -17.10 -17.78
N ASN A 255 34.30 -17.90 -17.21
CA ASN A 255 33.84 -19.17 -17.80
C ASN A 255 32.58 -19.04 -18.68
N TYR A 256 32.09 -17.82 -18.96
CA TYR A 256 30.90 -17.58 -19.78
C TYR A 256 31.09 -16.52 -20.89
N LEU A 257 32.33 -16.35 -21.39
CA LEU A 257 32.62 -15.66 -22.65
C LEU A 257 33.30 -16.61 -23.65
#